data_AF-A0A378QQK2-F1
#
_entry.id   AF-A0A378QQK2-F1
#
_cell.length_a   1.000
_cell.length_b   1.000
_cell.length_c   1.000
_cell.angle_alpha   90.00
_cell.angle_beta   90.00
_cell.angle_gamma   90.00
#
_symmetry.space_group_name_H-M   'P 1'
#
loop_
_entity.id
_entity.type
_entity.pdbx_description
1 polymer ?
#
loop_
_entity_poly.entity_id
_entity_poly.type
_entity_poly.pdbx_seq_one_letter_code
_entity_poly.pdbx_strand_id
1 'polypeptide(L)'
;MQATERISLRATPHAKAMIEQASQLMGVSVSHFILSTMYEKSLNLVNTAQKHTWQPDETDSKKLMMLLENDRKPNDELISLLSLSNNIKDNTNA
;
A
#
# COMPACT_ATOMS: atom_id res chain seq x y z
N MET A 1 -10.63 10.22 23.73
CA MET A 1 -9.75 11.16 22.99
C MET A 1 -10.59 12.38 22.63
N GLN A 2 -10.19 13.59 23.06
CA GLN A 2 -10.93 14.81 22.71
C GLN A 2 -10.52 15.28 21.30
N ALA A 3 -11.48 15.72 20.49
CA ALA A 3 -11.23 16.25 19.15
C ALA A 3 -10.77 17.72 19.26
N THR A 4 -9.47 17.93 19.35
CA THR A 4 -8.87 19.27 19.54
C THR A 4 -8.53 19.98 18.23
N GLU A 5 -8.27 19.22 17.16
CA GLU A 5 -7.81 19.75 15.88
C GLU A 5 -8.96 20.02 14.90
N ARG A 6 -8.82 21.09 14.09
CA ARG A 6 -9.81 21.47 13.07
C ARG A 6 -9.26 21.32 11.66
N ILE A 7 -10.03 20.64 10.80
CA ILE A 7 -9.77 20.55 9.35
C ILE A 7 -10.69 21.54 8.62
N SER A 8 -10.11 22.42 7.81
CA SER A 8 -10.87 23.37 6.97
C SER A 8 -10.78 22.99 5.50
N LEU A 9 -11.93 22.87 4.83
CA LEU A 9 -12.03 22.39 3.45
C LEU A 9 -12.84 23.37 2.59
N ARG A 10 -12.46 23.50 1.33
CA ARG A 10 -13.26 24.15 0.29
C ARG A 10 -13.65 23.10 -0.74
N ALA A 11 -14.90 23.12 -1.17
CA ALA A 11 -15.44 22.18 -2.14
C ALA A 11 -16.28 22.92 -3.18
N THR A 12 -16.40 22.34 -4.38
CA THR A 12 -17.33 22.82 -5.40
C THR A 12 -18.78 22.56 -4.96
N PRO A 13 -19.78 23.28 -5.50
CA PRO A 13 -21.19 23.03 -5.18
C PRO A 13 -21.60 21.58 -5.46
N HIS A 14 -21.13 21.02 -6.58
CA HIS A 14 -21.40 19.62 -6.94
C HIS A 14 -20.80 18.65 -5.91
N ALA A 15 -19.54 18.83 -5.52
CA ALA A 15 -18.91 17.96 -4.53
C ALA A 15 -19.61 18.04 -3.17
N LYS A 16 -20.01 19.25 -2.75
CA LYS A 16 -20.78 19.45 -1.52
C LYS A 16 -22.11 18.70 -1.56
N ALA A 17 -22.88 18.83 -2.64
CA ALA A 17 -24.18 18.16 -2.78
C ALA A 17 -24.05 16.63 -2.71
N MET A 18 -23.05 16.06 -3.37
CA MET A 18 -22.77 14.62 -3.32
C MET A 18 -22.40 14.15 -1.91
N ILE A 19 -21.57 14.91 -1.19
CA ILE A 19 -21.18 14.61 0.19
C ILE A 19 -22.40 14.69 1.12
N GLU A 20 -23.25 15.71 0.97
CA GLU A 20 -24.48 15.86 1.75
C GLU A 20 -25.42 14.68 1.52
N GLN A 21 -25.65 14.29 0.26
CA GLN A 21 -26.47 13.13 -0.08
C GLN A 21 -25.91 11.84 0.53
N ALA A 22 -24.60 11.60 0.42
CA ALA A 22 -23.96 10.42 1.00
C ALA A 22 -24.07 10.40 2.53
N SER A 23 -23.89 11.54 3.20
CA SER A 23 -24.05 11.65 4.65
C SER A 23 -25.47 11.34 5.12
N GLN A 24 -26.48 11.78 4.34
CA GLN A 24 -27.89 11.48 4.60
C GLN A 24 -28.18 9.98 4.46
N LEU A 25 -27.65 9.33 3.42
CA LEU A 25 -27.80 7.88 3.23
C LEU A 25 -27.19 7.07 4.37
N MET A 26 -26.09 7.54 4.95
CA MET A 26 -25.45 6.93 6.12
C MET A 26 -26.09 7.34 7.46
N GLY A 27 -27.03 8.29 7.47
CA GLY A 27 -27.69 8.76 8.69
C GLY A 27 -26.77 9.54 9.64
N VAL A 28 -25.74 10.20 9.11
CA VAL A 28 -24.73 10.92 9.91
C VAL A 28 -24.57 12.37 9.45
N SER A 29 -23.95 13.22 10.27
CA SER A 29 -23.62 14.58 9.86
C SER A 29 -22.55 14.61 8.77
N VAL A 30 -22.54 15.66 7.95
CA VAL A 30 -21.52 15.89 6.92
C VAL A 30 -20.11 15.84 7.49
N SER A 31 -19.87 16.49 8.64
CA SER A 31 -18.56 16.50 9.29
C SER A 31 -18.13 15.12 9.75
N HIS A 32 -19.07 14.32 10.29
CA HIS A 32 -18.77 12.94 10.70
C HIS A 32 -18.47 12.06 9.48
N PHE A 33 -19.29 12.15 8.43
CA PHE A 33 -19.09 11.43 7.17
C PHE A 33 -17.73 11.73 6.54
N ILE A 34 -17.35 13.01 6.46
CA ILE A 34 -16.05 13.42 5.91
C ILE A 34 -14.92 12.82 6.76
N LEU A 35 -15.01 12.95 8.08
CA LEU A 35 -13.95 12.49 8.97
C LEU A 35 -13.78 10.96 8.93
N SER A 36 -14.87 10.20 9.00
CA SER A 36 -14.82 8.73 8.97
C SER A 36 -14.28 8.22 7.63
N THR A 37 -14.80 8.75 6.52
CA THR A 37 -14.38 8.35 5.16
C THR A 37 -12.91 8.66 4.93
N MET A 38 -12.45 9.85 5.35
CA MET A 38 -11.05 10.23 5.19
C MET A 38 -10.14 9.39 6.10
N TYR A 39 -10.55 9.12 7.34
CA TYR A 39 -9.80 8.27 8.25
C TYR A 39 -9.62 6.85 7.69
N GLU A 40 -10.69 6.21 7.23
CA GLU A 40 -10.63 4.87 6.63
C GLU A 40 -9.74 4.83 5.38
N LYS A 41 -9.89 5.81 4.48
CA LYS A 41 -9.05 5.91 3.28
C LYS A 41 -7.59 6.14 3.62
N SER A 42 -7.30 7.03 4.56
CA SER A 42 -5.94 7.29 5.03
C SER A 42 -5.34 6.06 5.70
N LEU A 43 -6.09 5.34 6.53
CA LEU A 43 -5.64 4.11 7.17
C LEU A 43 -5.29 3.05 6.13
N ASN A 44 -6.16 2.85 5.13
CA ASN A 44 -5.92 1.90 4.04
C ASN A 44 -4.69 2.30 3.23
N LEU A 45 -4.53 3.58 2.90
CA LEU A 45 -3.38 4.08 2.15
C LEU A 45 -2.08 3.88 2.92
N VAL A 46 -2.04 4.27 4.20
CA VAL A 46 -0.85 4.11 5.05
C VAL A 46 -0.50 2.64 5.20
N ASN A 47 -1.49 1.78 5.46
CA ASN A 47 -1.27 0.34 5.58
C ASN A 47 -0.78 -0.28 4.28
N THR A 48 -1.32 0.12 3.13
CA THR A 48 -0.93 -0.40 1.82
C THR A 48 0.44 0.12 1.40
N ALA A 49 0.75 1.39 1.67
CA ALA A 49 2.05 1.98 1.35
C ALA A 49 3.18 1.44 2.24
N GLN A 50 2.88 1.15 3.51
CA GLN A 50 3.86 0.59 4.45
C GLN A 50 4.04 -0.93 4.23
N LYS A 51 2.97 -1.63 3.84
CA LYS A 51 3.09 -3.02 3.47
C LYS A 51 3.60 -3.11 2.03
N HIS A 52 4.86 -3.47 1.88
CA HIS A 52 5.34 -4.15 0.68
C HIS A 52 4.70 -5.56 0.58
N THR A 53 3.37 -5.65 0.70
CA THR A 53 2.64 -6.90 0.53
C THR A 53 2.56 -7.18 -0.95
N TRP A 54 3.44 -8.07 -1.40
CA TRP A 54 3.30 -8.73 -2.67
C TRP A 54 2.03 -9.59 -2.59
N GLN A 55 1.02 -9.23 -3.37
CA GLN A 55 -0.18 -10.04 -3.58
C GLN A 55 -0.08 -10.65 -4.97
N PRO A 56 0.67 -11.76 -5.13
CA PRO A 56 0.70 -12.48 -6.40
C PRO A 56 -0.69 -13.06 -6.69
N ASP A 57 -1.02 -13.17 -7.97
CA ASP A 57 -2.21 -13.89 -8.39
C ASP A 57 -2.10 -15.40 -8.05
N GLU A 58 -3.17 -16.16 -8.25
CA GLU A 58 -3.19 -17.58 -7.90
C GLU A 58 -2.12 -18.39 -8.67
N THR A 59 -1.83 -18.00 -9.90
CA THR A 59 -0.87 -18.70 -10.76
C THR A 59 0.55 -18.45 -10.29
N ASP A 60 0.87 -17.20 -9.98
CA ASP A 60 2.17 -16.77 -9.50
C ASP A 60 2.42 -17.21 -8.05
N SER A 61 1.37 -17.29 -7.24
CA SER A 61 1.44 -17.88 -5.90
C SER A 61 1.82 -19.37 -5.95
N LYS A 62 1.22 -20.16 -6.85
CA LYS A 62 1.59 -21.58 -7.06
C LYS A 62 3.02 -21.73 -7.55
N LYS A 63 3.46 -20.89 -8.51
CA LYS A 63 4.86 -20.90 -8.98
C LYS A 63 5.83 -20.55 -7.86
N LEU A 64 5.51 -19.54 -7.05
CA LEU A 64 6.34 -19.14 -5.92
C LEU A 64 6.49 -20.30 -4.92
N MET A 65 5.40 -20.97 -4.56
CA MET A 65 5.46 -22.13 -3.68
C MET A 65 6.28 -23.27 -4.27
N MET A 66 6.11 -23.59 -5.56
CA MET A 66 6.94 -24.60 -6.23
C MET A 66 8.44 -24.26 -6.22
N LEU A 67 8.79 -22.97 -6.35
CA LEU A 67 10.17 -22.48 -6.30
C LEU A 67 10.75 -22.50 -4.88
N LEU A 68 9.93 -22.26 -3.85
CA LEU A 68 10.34 -22.35 -2.44
C LEU A 68 10.51 -23.80 -1.99
N GLU A 69 9.67 -24.71 -2.48
CA GLU A 69 9.72 -26.14 -2.14
C GLU A 69 10.85 -26.88 -2.86
N ASN A 70 11.27 -26.40 -4.04
CA ASN A 70 12.35 -27.00 -4.82
C ASN A 70 13.50 -26.02 -4.99
N ASP A 71 14.50 -26.15 -4.11
CA ASP A 71 15.74 -25.37 -4.23
C ASP A 71 16.45 -25.70 -5.56
N ARG A 72 16.45 -24.74 -6.47
CA ARG A 72 17.14 -24.87 -7.76
C ARG A 72 18.55 -24.34 -7.58
N LYS A 73 19.54 -25.15 -7.92
CA LYS A 73 20.91 -24.68 -8.03
C LYS A 73 20.98 -23.49 -9.01
N PRO A 74 21.76 -22.44 -8.69
CA PRO A 74 22.04 -21.36 -9.63
C PRO A 74 22.48 -21.91 -10.99
N ASN A 75 21.92 -21.38 -12.08
CA ASN A 75 22.36 -21.75 -13.43
C ASN A 75 23.71 -21.11 -13.76
N ASP A 76 24.39 -21.65 -14.77
CA ASP A 76 25.74 -21.21 -15.16
C ASP A 76 25.79 -19.72 -15.53
N GLU A 77 24.70 -19.20 -16.10
CA GLU A 77 24.54 -17.77 -16.41
C GLU A 77 24.54 -16.90 -15.15
N LEU A 78 23.75 -17.27 -14.12
CA LEU A 78 23.72 -16.54 -12.85
C LEU A 78 25.07 -16.64 -12.11
N ILE A 79 25.74 -17.78 -12.19
CA ILE A 79 27.09 -17.97 -11.64
C ILE A 79 28.09 -17.03 -12.35
N SER A 80 28.01 -16.95 -13.68
CA SER A 80 28.88 -16.06 -14.45
C SER A 80 28.62 -14.59 -14.11
N LEU A 81 27.35 -14.18 -13.94
CA LEU A 81 26.97 -12.82 -13.53
C LEU A 81 27.45 -12.49 -12.12
N LEU A 82 27.28 -13.39 -11.15
CA LEU A 82 27.78 -13.23 -9.79
C LEU A 82 29.32 -13.14 -9.77
N SER A 83 30.01 -13.85 -10.66
CA SER A 83 31.47 -13.79 -10.71
C SER A 83 32.00 -12.40 -11.09
N LEU A 84 31.21 -11.58 -11.80
CA LEU A 84 31.57 -10.22 -12.18
C LEU A 84 31.57 -9.26 -10.99
N SER A 85 30.76 -9.52 -9.95
CA SER A 85 30.70 -8.67 -8.76
C SER A 85 31.76 -8.99 -7.71
N ASN A 86 32.51 -10.09 -7.85
CA ASN A 86 33.54 -10.53 -6.89
C ASN A 86 34.64 -9.48 -6.60
N ASN A 87 34.88 -8.55 -7.54
CA ASN A 87 35.88 -7.49 -7.38
C ASN A 87 35.30 -6.16 -6.87
N ILE A 88 33.99 -6.09 -6.67
CA ILE A 88 33.30 -4.90 -6.15
C ILE A 88 33.24 -5.06 -4.63
N LYS A 89 33.97 -4.21 -3.90
CA LYS A 89 33.87 -4.17 -2.44
C LYS A 89 32.46 -3.71 -2.07
N ASP A 90 31.77 -4.50 -1.23
CA ASP A 90 30.51 -4.06 -0.64
C ASP A 90 30.72 -2.75 0.13
N ASN A 91 29.89 -1.75 -0.17
CA ASN A 91 29.88 -0.49 0.55
C ASN A 91 29.08 -0.68 1.85
N THR A 92 29.63 -1.46 2.79
CA THR A 92 29.01 -1.77 4.10
C THR A 92 29.18 -0.65 5.13
N ASN A 93 29.69 0.52 4.73
CA ASN A 93 29.79 1.71 5.58
C ASN A 93 29.00 2.88 4.96
N ALA A 94 27.71 2.97 5.27
CA ALA A 94 26.92 4.19 5.24
C ALA A 94 25.72 4.06 6.18
#